data_AF-A0A1C4SAD2-F1
#
_entry.id   AF-A0A1C4SAD2-F1
#
_cell.length_a   1.000
_cell.length_b   1.000
_cell.length_c   1.000
_cell.angle_alpha   90.00
_cell.angle_beta   90.00
_cell.angle_gamma   90.00
#
_symmetry.space_group_name_H-M   'P 1'
#
loop_
_entity.id
_entity.type
_entity.pdbx_description
1 polymer ?
#
loop_
_entity_poly.entity_id
_entity_poly.type
_entity_poly.pdbx_seq_one_letter_code
_entity_poly.pdbx_strand_id
1 'polypeptide(L)'
;MHETSPLTRRAALGMAAAVIPFAAAPAHAATAVGGARLARDGVQGGGPPGKLSAAAWLVADHDSGEVLAAYRAHHALAPASTLKMLFAATVLTKFAATERHTVTDADLADVPAGSSLVGVKAGLTYTVEQLWQGVFLRSGNDAVHVLARMNGGIERTVAEMQALADDLQARDTRVVSPDGFDHPGQLSSAYDLTLFARHGLRDAHFRAYCATRGADFPAGGGRTFRIQNTDRLLTGELGVAPYQGLIGVKNGYTSDAGNTFTGAATRDGRTLLATVMHPRSGYNAVYEETAALLDWGFGRSSAANPVGVLVPPLSEGGVKAETGAAVGEGAPGRAARGESGGRSPWGVLEGAGGAIAVLAGGAWALRR
;
A
#
# COMPACT_ATOMS: atom_id res chain seq x y z
N MET A 1 -21.94 46.32 60.56
CA MET A 1 -21.07 47.44 60.14
C MET A 1 -20.21 46.93 59.02
N HIS A 2 -20.61 47.28 57.79
CA HIS A 2 -19.84 47.05 56.58
C HIS A 2 -18.93 48.26 56.38
N GLU A 3 -17.62 48.02 56.21
CA GLU A 3 -16.76 48.99 55.53
C GLU A 3 -15.91 48.27 54.48
N THR A 4 -16.08 48.77 53.27
CA THR A 4 -15.44 48.42 52.01
C THR A 4 -14.20 49.27 51.77
N SER A 5 -13.13 48.72 51.18
CA SER A 5 -12.14 49.50 50.41
C SER A 5 -11.16 48.59 49.63
N PRO A 6 -10.42 49.08 48.61
CA PRO A 6 -10.75 48.77 47.22
C PRO A 6 -9.64 48.00 46.45
N LEU A 7 -10.09 47.31 45.40
CA LEU A 7 -9.26 46.62 44.41
C LEU A 7 -8.47 47.61 43.55
N THR A 8 -7.14 47.51 43.55
CA THR A 8 -6.26 48.20 42.61
C THR A 8 -5.96 47.30 41.41
N ARG A 9 -6.40 47.74 40.23
CA ARG A 9 -6.01 47.17 38.93
C ARG A 9 -4.52 47.39 38.70
N ARG A 10 -3.77 46.32 38.42
CA ARG A 10 -2.47 46.41 37.73
C ARG A 10 -2.59 45.73 36.37
N ALA A 11 -2.39 46.53 35.32
CA ALA A 11 -2.27 46.10 33.94
C ALA A 11 -0.97 45.31 33.76
N ALA A 12 -1.05 44.10 33.22
CA ALA A 12 0.11 43.35 32.77
C ALA A 12 0.35 43.70 31.29
N LEU A 13 1.44 44.43 31.01
CA LEU A 13 2.00 44.57 29.68
C LEU A 13 2.65 43.24 29.29
N GLY A 14 2.07 42.51 28.34
CA GLY A 14 2.71 41.35 27.73
C GLY A 14 3.73 41.79 26.68
N MET A 15 5.01 41.49 26.89
CA MET A 15 6.02 41.57 25.83
C MET A 15 5.85 40.39 24.89
N ALA A 16 5.43 40.65 23.65
CA ALA A 16 5.51 39.68 22.57
C ALA A 16 6.97 39.58 22.11
N ALA A 17 7.62 38.45 22.39
CA ALA A 17 8.90 38.13 21.79
C ALA A 17 8.67 37.69 20.33
N ALA A 18 9.19 38.45 19.38
CA ALA A 18 9.21 38.06 17.97
C ALA A 18 10.16 36.88 17.78
N VAL A 19 9.62 35.69 17.54
CA VAL A 19 10.38 34.52 17.09
C VAL A 19 10.66 34.71 15.61
N ILE A 20 11.91 34.99 15.26
CA ILE A 20 12.37 34.89 13.87
C ILE A 20 12.44 33.39 13.54
N PRO A 21 11.66 32.87 12.58
CA PRO A 21 11.82 31.49 12.16
C PRO A 21 13.17 31.38 11.43
N PHE A 22 14.13 30.69 12.04
CA PHE A 22 15.23 30.11 11.30
C PHE A 22 14.62 29.15 10.28
N ALA A 23 14.67 29.49 9.00
CA ALA A 23 14.35 28.56 7.94
C ALA A 23 15.34 27.40 8.03
N ALA A 24 14.87 26.26 8.51
CA ALA A 24 15.61 25.01 8.43
C ALA A 24 15.94 24.75 6.95
N ALA A 25 17.22 24.57 6.65
CA ALA A 25 17.66 24.03 5.36
C ALA A 25 16.89 22.73 5.06
N PRO A 26 16.60 22.40 3.79
CA PRO A 26 15.79 21.25 3.46
C PRO A 26 16.45 20.00 4.06
N ALA A 27 15.66 19.24 4.81
CA ALA A 27 16.04 17.92 5.28
C ALA A 27 16.59 17.13 4.08
N HIS A 28 17.73 16.45 4.27
CA HIS A 28 18.28 15.53 3.28
C HIS A 28 17.14 14.65 2.75
N ALA A 29 16.92 14.66 1.44
CA ALA A 29 15.90 13.84 0.80
C ALA A 29 16.13 12.38 1.23
N ALA A 30 15.23 11.83 2.02
CA ALA A 30 15.25 10.42 2.35
C ALA A 30 15.28 9.65 1.03
N THR A 31 16.32 8.85 0.81
CA THR A 31 16.40 7.98 -0.35
C THR A 31 15.43 6.84 -0.14
N ALA A 32 14.39 6.74 -0.99
CA ALA A 32 13.54 5.56 -1.03
C ALA A 32 14.18 4.46 -1.88
N VAL A 33 13.81 3.21 -1.60
CA VAL A 33 14.19 2.05 -2.40
C VAL A 33 13.74 2.30 -3.85
N GLY A 34 14.61 2.04 -4.83
CA GLY A 34 14.27 2.26 -6.24
C GLY A 34 14.43 3.69 -6.77
N GLY A 35 14.83 4.66 -5.93
CA GLY A 35 15.36 5.95 -6.37
C GLY A 35 14.72 7.17 -5.70
N ALA A 36 15.50 8.26 -5.60
CA ALA A 36 15.13 9.45 -4.83
C ALA A 36 13.86 10.17 -5.30
N ARG A 37 13.41 9.98 -6.56
CA ARG A 37 12.14 10.57 -7.01
C ARG A 37 10.94 9.82 -6.44
N LEU A 38 11.04 8.51 -6.18
CA LEU A 38 9.95 7.71 -5.61
C LEU A 38 9.64 8.10 -4.16
N ALA A 39 10.60 8.73 -3.46
CA ALA A 39 10.43 9.28 -2.13
C ALA A 39 9.65 10.61 -2.09
N ARG A 40 9.44 11.26 -3.25
CA ARG A 40 8.87 12.60 -3.31
C ARG A 40 7.35 12.54 -3.24
N ASP A 41 6.80 13.52 -2.54
CA ASP A 41 5.39 13.81 -2.62
C ASP A 41 5.01 14.30 -4.03
N GLY A 42 3.77 14.04 -4.42
CA GLY A 42 3.26 14.42 -5.72
C GLY A 42 3.55 13.41 -6.83
N VAL A 43 3.02 13.71 -8.00
CA VAL A 43 3.11 12.84 -9.18
C VAL A 43 4.52 12.89 -9.76
N GLN A 44 5.13 11.73 -9.92
CA GLN A 44 6.42 11.54 -10.57
C GLN A 44 6.21 10.97 -11.97
N GLY A 45 6.79 11.64 -12.97
CA GLY A 45 6.67 11.24 -14.38
C GLY A 45 5.92 12.29 -15.18
N GLY A 46 6.25 12.43 -16.46
CA GLY A 46 5.70 13.48 -17.31
C GLY A 46 4.32 13.14 -17.86
N GLY A 47 3.27 13.79 -17.36
CA GLY A 47 1.92 13.77 -17.92
C GLY A 47 1.15 12.44 -17.82
N PRO A 48 1.07 11.78 -16.64
CA PRO A 48 0.16 10.63 -16.45
C PRO A 48 -1.31 11.05 -16.62
N PRO A 49 -2.25 10.08 -16.71
CA PRO A 49 -3.67 10.37 -16.92
C PRO A 49 -4.21 11.39 -15.91
N GLY A 50 -4.88 12.44 -16.40
CA GLY A 50 -5.30 13.60 -15.59
C GLY A 50 -6.50 13.39 -14.65
N LYS A 51 -6.86 12.14 -14.30
CA LYS A 51 -8.06 11.81 -13.50
C LYS A 51 -7.86 10.62 -12.54
N LEU A 52 -6.65 10.46 -12.01
CA LEU A 52 -6.39 9.46 -10.99
C LEU A 52 -6.80 10.00 -9.62
N SER A 53 -7.50 9.19 -8.84
CA SER A 53 -8.00 9.54 -7.52
C SER A 53 -7.40 8.69 -6.41
N ALA A 54 -6.66 7.64 -6.76
CA ALA A 54 -5.92 6.77 -5.85
C ALA A 54 -4.97 7.51 -4.91
N ALA A 55 -4.96 7.05 -3.65
CA ALA A 55 -4.07 7.54 -2.61
C ALA A 55 -2.60 7.22 -2.92
N ALA A 56 -2.34 6.12 -3.61
CA ALA A 56 -1.04 5.75 -4.16
C ALA A 56 -1.20 4.90 -5.43
N TRP A 57 -0.26 5.05 -6.36
CA TRP A 57 -0.20 4.21 -7.56
C TRP A 57 1.20 4.19 -8.18
N LEU A 58 1.48 3.18 -9.00
CA LEU A 58 2.73 3.02 -9.74
C LEU A 58 2.48 2.29 -11.05
N VAL A 59 3.21 2.68 -12.12
CA VAL A 59 3.28 1.95 -13.38
C VAL A 59 4.74 1.69 -13.76
N ALA A 60 5.06 0.45 -14.08
CA ALA A 60 6.42 0.00 -14.36
C ALA A 60 6.50 -1.01 -15.51
N ASP A 61 7.67 -1.06 -16.12
CA ASP A 61 8.03 -2.10 -17.08
C ASP A 61 8.43 -3.39 -16.35
N HIS A 62 7.90 -4.54 -16.77
CA HIS A 62 8.16 -5.82 -16.13
C HIS A 62 9.60 -6.28 -16.31
N ASP A 63 10.13 -6.16 -17.53
CA ASP A 63 11.41 -6.76 -17.88
C ASP A 63 12.55 -5.90 -17.33
N SER A 64 12.57 -4.60 -17.68
CA SER A 64 13.63 -3.69 -17.21
C SER A 64 13.48 -3.34 -15.72
N GLY A 65 12.26 -3.42 -15.17
CA GLY A 65 11.95 -2.93 -13.84
C GLY A 65 11.84 -1.41 -13.77
N GLU A 66 11.98 -0.68 -14.86
CA GLU A 66 11.90 0.77 -14.87
C GLU A 66 10.52 1.25 -14.43
N VAL A 67 10.49 2.14 -13.43
CA VAL A 67 9.27 2.80 -13.00
C VAL A 67 9.03 3.99 -13.92
N LEU A 68 7.93 3.96 -14.67
CA LEU A 68 7.61 4.95 -15.70
C LEU A 68 6.95 6.19 -15.10
N ALA A 69 6.06 5.98 -14.12
CA ALA A 69 5.44 7.02 -13.31
C ALA A 69 4.94 6.44 -12.00
N ALA A 70 4.82 7.30 -10.99
CA ALA A 70 4.25 6.93 -9.70
C ALA A 70 3.65 8.14 -8.98
N TYR A 71 2.77 7.87 -8.02
CA TYR A 71 2.29 8.83 -7.04
C TYR A 71 2.34 8.17 -5.68
N ARG A 72 3.13 8.76 -4.76
CA ARG A 72 3.26 8.28 -3.37
C ARG A 72 3.61 6.78 -3.31
N ALA A 73 4.60 6.38 -4.13
CA ALA A 73 4.94 4.97 -4.37
C ALA A 73 5.21 4.18 -3.08
N HIS A 74 5.86 4.81 -2.10
CA HIS A 74 6.23 4.25 -0.79
C HIS A 74 5.26 4.63 0.33
N HIS A 75 4.06 5.13 0.01
CA HIS A 75 3.10 5.46 1.06
C HIS A 75 2.48 4.19 1.63
N ALA A 76 2.67 3.99 2.93
CA ALA A 76 2.15 2.84 3.66
C ALA A 76 0.62 2.86 3.72
N LEU A 77 -0.01 1.85 3.14
CA LEU A 77 -1.45 1.64 3.08
C LEU A 77 -1.77 0.16 3.35
N ALA A 78 -2.97 -0.13 3.83
CA ALA A 78 -3.43 -1.51 3.94
C ALA A 78 -3.52 -2.14 2.54
N PRO A 79 -2.98 -3.36 2.32
CA PRO A 79 -2.91 -3.96 0.99
C PRO A 79 -4.22 -4.61 0.55
N ALA A 80 -5.11 -4.95 1.48
CA ALA A 80 -6.17 -5.93 1.25
C ALA A 80 -5.60 -7.23 0.61
N SER A 81 -6.44 -7.94 -0.15
CA SER A 81 -6.05 -9.20 -0.80
C SER A 81 -4.97 -9.11 -1.87
N THR A 82 -4.47 -7.91 -2.23
CA THR A 82 -3.28 -7.82 -3.10
C THR A 82 -2.04 -8.40 -2.42
N LEU A 83 -2.00 -8.46 -1.08
CA LEU A 83 -0.95 -9.15 -0.34
C LEU A 83 -0.84 -10.65 -0.68
N LYS A 84 -1.92 -11.27 -1.18
CA LYS A 84 -1.90 -12.67 -1.61
C LYS A 84 -0.92 -12.94 -2.75
N MET A 85 -0.43 -11.92 -3.45
CA MET A 85 0.69 -12.05 -4.38
C MET A 85 1.97 -12.50 -3.67
N LEU A 86 2.29 -11.90 -2.51
CA LEU A 86 3.43 -12.28 -1.68
C LEU A 86 3.23 -13.68 -1.10
N PHE A 87 2.02 -14.00 -0.65
CA PHE A 87 1.67 -15.34 -0.17
C PHE A 87 1.90 -16.40 -1.26
N ALA A 88 1.40 -16.15 -2.47
CA ALA A 88 1.60 -17.05 -3.61
C ALA A 88 3.09 -17.18 -3.96
N ALA A 89 3.84 -16.08 -4.05
CA ALA A 89 5.29 -16.14 -4.27
C ALA A 89 6.04 -16.95 -3.21
N THR A 90 5.52 -16.99 -1.97
CA THR A 90 6.14 -17.73 -0.85
C THR A 90 5.80 -19.22 -0.86
N VAL A 91 4.56 -19.58 -1.19
CA VAL A 91 4.01 -20.93 -0.91
C VAL A 91 3.70 -21.75 -2.16
N LEU A 92 3.47 -21.11 -3.31
CA LEU A 92 2.94 -21.76 -4.53
C LEU A 92 3.74 -22.97 -4.98
N THR A 93 5.08 -22.90 -4.91
CA THR A 93 5.99 -23.94 -5.41
C THR A 93 6.32 -25.02 -4.39
N LYS A 94 5.79 -24.93 -3.17
CA LYS A 94 6.10 -25.87 -2.07
C LYS A 94 5.35 -27.19 -2.16
N PHE A 95 4.25 -27.22 -2.91
CA PHE A 95 3.37 -28.38 -3.01
C PHE A 95 3.10 -28.70 -4.48
N ALA A 96 2.96 -29.98 -4.80
CA ALA A 96 2.57 -30.38 -6.14
C ALA A 96 1.11 -29.98 -6.39
N ALA A 97 0.80 -29.46 -7.58
CA ALA A 97 -0.57 -29.06 -7.93
C ALA A 97 -1.62 -30.17 -7.73
N THR A 98 -1.22 -31.43 -7.96
CA THR A 98 -2.04 -32.64 -7.81
C THR A 98 -2.12 -33.17 -6.37
N GLU A 99 -1.31 -32.65 -5.46
CA GLU A 99 -1.33 -33.03 -4.06
C GLU A 99 -2.70 -32.77 -3.46
N ARG A 100 -3.16 -33.67 -2.58
CA ARG A 100 -4.52 -33.68 -2.03
C ARG A 100 -4.45 -33.46 -0.54
N HIS A 101 -5.25 -32.50 -0.05
CA HIS A 101 -5.39 -32.21 1.38
C HIS A 101 -6.84 -32.39 1.81
N THR A 102 -7.06 -33.16 2.88
CA THR A 102 -8.38 -33.27 3.51
C THR A 102 -8.46 -32.23 4.61
N VAL A 103 -9.36 -31.27 4.43
CA VAL A 103 -9.46 -30.11 5.29
C VAL A 103 -10.03 -30.50 6.64
N THR A 104 -9.45 -29.95 7.69
CA THR A 104 -9.89 -30.12 9.08
C THR A 104 -10.53 -28.83 9.60
N ASP A 105 -11.27 -28.91 10.71
CA ASP A 105 -11.79 -27.70 11.36
C ASP A 105 -10.65 -26.76 11.82
N ALA A 106 -9.51 -27.33 12.21
CA ALA A 106 -8.33 -26.57 12.60
C ALA A 106 -7.72 -25.77 11.44
N ASP A 107 -7.90 -26.22 10.19
CA ASP A 107 -7.43 -25.49 9.02
C ASP A 107 -8.22 -24.19 8.80
N LEU A 108 -9.45 -24.11 9.32
CA LEU A 108 -10.38 -23.00 9.11
C LEU A 108 -10.62 -22.16 10.37
N ALA A 109 -10.07 -22.57 11.52
CA ALA A 109 -10.38 -22.01 12.83
C ALA A 109 -10.07 -20.50 12.95
N ASP A 110 -9.02 -20.02 12.27
CA ASP A 110 -8.54 -18.64 12.41
C ASP A 110 -8.96 -17.72 11.25
N VAL A 111 -9.86 -18.19 10.36
CA VAL A 111 -10.34 -17.36 9.24
C VAL A 111 -11.22 -16.23 9.80
N PRO A 112 -10.85 -14.95 9.64
CA PRO A 112 -11.60 -13.85 10.24
C PRO A 112 -13.03 -13.74 9.69
N ALA A 113 -13.98 -13.40 10.55
CA ALA A 113 -15.36 -13.11 10.13
C ALA A 113 -15.40 -11.93 9.16
N GLY A 114 -16.21 -12.05 8.10
CA GLY A 114 -16.28 -11.05 7.02
C GLY A 114 -15.21 -11.21 5.93
N SER A 115 -14.34 -12.21 6.04
CA SER A 115 -13.40 -12.58 4.98
C SER A 115 -14.11 -12.97 3.68
N SER A 116 -13.46 -12.73 2.55
CA SER A 116 -13.83 -13.38 1.29
C SER A 116 -13.53 -14.88 1.39
N LEU A 117 -14.49 -15.72 1.02
CA LEU A 117 -14.36 -17.18 1.08
C LEU A 117 -14.64 -17.77 -0.31
N VAL A 118 -13.89 -18.81 -0.68
CA VAL A 118 -14.24 -19.61 -1.87
C VAL A 118 -15.28 -20.67 -1.52
N GLY A 119 -15.35 -21.11 -0.27
CA GLY A 119 -16.27 -22.15 0.20
C GLY A 119 -15.59 -23.48 0.49
N VAL A 120 -14.34 -23.44 0.97
CA VAL A 120 -13.66 -24.63 1.51
C VAL A 120 -14.43 -25.13 2.74
N LYS A 121 -14.55 -26.46 2.87
CA LYS A 121 -15.24 -27.10 4.01
C LYS A 121 -14.39 -28.17 4.64
N ALA A 122 -14.42 -28.23 5.97
CA ALA A 122 -13.85 -29.34 6.72
C ALA A 122 -14.50 -30.68 6.31
N GLY A 123 -13.70 -31.75 6.33
CA GLY A 123 -14.07 -33.08 5.88
C GLY A 123 -14.04 -33.29 4.36
N LEU A 124 -13.84 -32.24 3.55
CA LEU A 124 -13.68 -32.36 2.11
C LEU A 124 -12.19 -32.38 1.72
N THR A 125 -11.89 -33.15 0.67
CA THR A 125 -10.54 -33.20 0.08
C THR A 125 -10.45 -32.31 -1.15
N TYR A 126 -9.45 -31.43 -1.16
CA TYR A 126 -9.14 -30.54 -2.28
C TYR A 126 -7.74 -30.85 -2.82
N THR A 127 -7.55 -30.61 -4.11
CA THR A 127 -6.18 -30.52 -4.67
C THR A 127 -5.59 -29.16 -4.35
N VAL A 128 -4.26 -29.08 -4.29
CA VAL A 128 -3.53 -27.80 -4.17
C VAL A 128 -3.90 -26.84 -5.30
N GLU A 129 -4.06 -27.34 -6.53
CA GLU A 129 -4.53 -26.53 -7.65
C GLU A 129 -5.89 -25.89 -7.37
N GLN A 130 -6.85 -26.66 -6.84
CA GLN A 130 -8.17 -26.12 -6.49
C GLN A 130 -8.06 -25.05 -5.42
N LEU A 131 -7.24 -25.26 -4.37
CA LEU A 131 -7.01 -24.24 -3.35
C LEU A 131 -6.47 -22.94 -3.97
N TRP A 132 -5.46 -23.02 -4.85
CA TRP A 132 -4.94 -21.86 -5.56
C TRP A 132 -5.96 -21.19 -6.50
N GLN A 133 -6.82 -21.97 -7.17
CA GLN A 133 -7.95 -21.40 -7.90
C GLN A 133 -8.87 -20.61 -6.96
N GLY A 134 -9.12 -21.08 -5.74
CA GLY A 134 -9.87 -20.35 -4.72
C GLY A 134 -9.19 -19.05 -4.28
N VAL A 135 -7.87 -19.08 -4.07
CA VAL A 135 -7.07 -17.90 -3.72
C VAL A 135 -7.13 -16.85 -4.82
N PHE A 136 -6.88 -17.21 -6.08
CA PHE A 136 -6.79 -16.23 -7.16
C PHE A 136 -8.15 -15.76 -7.67
N LEU A 137 -9.11 -16.66 -7.86
CA LEU A 137 -10.38 -16.29 -8.48
C LEU A 137 -11.34 -15.65 -7.49
N ARG A 138 -11.41 -16.16 -6.25
CA ARG A 138 -12.40 -15.71 -5.25
C ARG A 138 -11.78 -14.99 -4.07
N SER A 139 -10.46 -14.80 -4.08
CA SER A 139 -9.74 -14.20 -2.96
C SER A 139 -9.97 -14.96 -1.64
N GLY A 140 -10.22 -16.27 -1.73
CA GLY A 140 -10.67 -17.09 -0.60
C GLY A 140 -9.62 -17.16 0.50
N ASN A 141 -9.91 -16.53 1.64
CA ASN A 141 -9.06 -16.58 2.83
C ASN A 141 -9.06 -17.99 3.44
N ASP A 142 -10.17 -18.71 3.35
CA ASP A 142 -10.27 -20.13 3.69
C ASP A 142 -9.22 -20.98 2.96
N ALA A 143 -9.07 -20.79 1.64
CA ALA A 143 -8.03 -21.48 0.87
C ALA A 143 -6.60 -21.06 1.28
N VAL A 144 -6.37 -19.77 1.57
CA VAL A 144 -5.08 -19.28 2.09
C VAL A 144 -4.73 -19.95 3.43
N HIS A 145 -5.69 -20.04 4.35
CA HIS A 145 -5.46 -20.63 5.68
C HIS A 145 -5.14 -22.12 5.57
N VAL A 146 -5.84 -22.86 4.71
CA VAL A 146 -5.52 -24.27 4.44
C VAL A 146 -4.09 -24.42 3.92
N LEU A 147 -3.71 -23.65 2.90
CA LEU A 147 -2.36 -23.70 2.33
C LEU A 147 -1.28 -23.27 3.33
N ALA A 148 -1.55 -22.28 4.18
CA ALA A 148 -0.65 -21.87 5.25
C ALA A 148 -0.50 -22.96 6.33
N ARG A 149 -1.58 -23.67 6.65
CA ARG A 149 -1.57 -24.81 7.59
C ARG A 149 -0.79 -26.00 7.03
N MET A 150 -0.94 -26.30 5.74
CA MET A 150 -0.09 -27.26 5.02
C MET A 150 1.39 -26.85 5.06
N ASN A 151 1.69 -25.55 5.04
CA ASN A 151 3.04 -24.98 5.16
C ASN A 151 3.58 -24.94 6.60
N GLY A 152 2.93 -25.61 7.55
CA GLY A 152 3.37 -25.66 8.95
C GLY A 152 2.79 -24.56 9.83
N GLY A 153 1.73 -23.88 9.37
CA GLY A 153 0.94 -22.93 10.16
C GLY A 153 1.07 -21.47 9.73
N ILE A 154 0.17 -20.65 10.27
CA ILE A 154 0.07 -19.21 9.98
C ILE A 154 1.35 -18.48 10.37
N GLU A 155 1.85 -18.67 11.59
CA GLU A 155 3.06 -17.98 12.09
C GLU A 155 4.28 -18.23 11.20
N ARG A 156 4.51 -19.51 10.86
CA ARG A 156 5.60 -19.88 9.95
C ARG A 156 5.43 -19.23 8.58
N THR A 157 4.22 -19.27 8.03
CA THR A 157 3.93 -18.68 6.72
C THR A 157 4.14 -17.17 6.72
N VAL A 158 3.69 -16.47 7.76
CA VAL A 158 3.91 -15.02 7.93
C VAL A 158 5.40 -14.70 8.03
N ALA A 159 6.17 -15.48 8.78
CA ALA A 159 7.62 -15.29 8.89
C ALA A 159 8.34 -15.48 7.55
N GLU A 160 7.96 -16.51 6.77
CA GLU A 160 8.51 -16.76 5.44
C GLU A 160 8.10 -15.67 4.43
N MET A 161 6.86 -15.18 4.50
CA MET A 161 6.40 -14.06 3.68
C MET A 161 7.17 -12.77 4.01
N GLN A 162 7.39 -12.46 5.29
CA GLN A 162 8.19 -11.31 5.68
C GLN A 162 9.64 -11.45 5.20
N ALA A 163 10.23 -12.64 5.34
CA ALA A 163 11.58 -12.90 4.84
C ALA A 163 11.68 -12.72 3.31
N LEU A 164 10.68 -13.15 2.55
CA LEU A 164 10.63 -12.90 1.11
C LEU A 164 10.44 -11.39 0.82
N ALA A 165 9.58 -10.69 1.55
CA ALA A 165 9.45 -9.23 1.40
C ALA A 165 10.78 -8.51 1.63
N ASP A 166 11.53 -8.91 2.67
CA ASP A 166 12.85 -8.36 2.98
C ASP A 166 13.88 -8.65 1.86
N ASP A 167 13.89 -9.87 1.31
CA ASP A 167 14.75 -10.24 0.17
C ASP A 167 14.42 -9.43 -1.09
N LEU A 168 13.13 -9.21 -1.37
CA LEU A 168 12.64 -8.36 -2.45
C LEU A 168 12.88 -6.86 -2.18
N GLN A 169 13.41 -6.52 -0.99
CA GLN A 169 13.61 -5.15 -0.53
C GLN A 169 12.30 -4.33 -0.43
N ALA A 170 11.18 -5.02 -0.18
CA ALA A 170 9.85 -4.45 0.02
C ALA A 170 9.71 -3.90 1.45
N ARG A 171 10.34 -2.75 1.71
CA ARG A 171 10.55 -2.20 3.07
C ARG A 171 9.35 -1.44 3.65
N ASP A 172 8.33 -1.17 2.85
CA ASP A 172 7.09 -0.56 3.34
C ASP A 172 6.08 -1.64 3.78
N THR A 173 6.44 -2.92 3.60
CA THR A 173 5.57 -4.05 3.88
C THR A 173 5.83 -4.65 5.25
N ARG A 174 4.74 -4.73 6.03
CA ARG A 174 4.68 -5.51 7.26
C ARG A 174 3.61 -6.57 7.14
N VAL A 175 4.02 -7.83 7.21
CA VAL A 175 3.13 -8.99 7.14
C VAL A 175 2.59 -9.32 8.54
N VAL A 176 1.28 -9.30 8.71
CA VAL A 176 0.59 -9.71 9.95
C VAL A 176 -0.22 -10.99 9.74
N SER A 177 -0.90 -11.11 8.60
CA SER A 177 -1.59 -12.32 8.15
C SER A 177 -1.18 -12.68 6.71
N PRO A 178 -1.43 -13.93 6.27
CA PRO A 178 -1.08 -14.36 4.92
C PRO A 178 -2.08 -13.90 3.85
N ASP A 179 -3.26 -13.43 4.24
CA ASP A 179 -4.38 -13.14 3.34
C ASP A 179 -4.56 -11.64 3.04
N GLY A 180 -3.92 -10.76 3.82
CA GLY A 180 -4.06 -9.31 3.70
C GLY A 180 -5.41 -8.78 4.21
N PHE A 181 -6.13 -9.55 5.03
CA PHE A 181 -7.27 -9.03 5.79
C PHE A 181 -6.84 -7.91 6.75
N ASP A 182 -7.79 -7.07 7.18
CA ASP A 182 -7.50 -5.93 8.05
C ASP A 182 -6.98 -6.41 9.41
N HIS A 183 -5.72 -6.06 9.71
CA HIS A 183 -5.08 -6.24 11.00
C HIS A 183 -4.27 -5.00 11.36
N PRO A 184 -4.17 -4.63 12.65
CA PRO A 184 -3.32 -3.52 13.08
C PRO A 184 -1.88 -3.68 12.60
N GLY A 185 -1.39 -2.72 11.81
CA GLY A 185 -0.03 -2.72 11.28
C GLY A 185 0.18 -3.58 10.02
N GLN A 186 -0.86 -4.19 9.46
CA GLN A 186 -0.79 -4.85 8.14
C GLN A 186 -0.71 -3.78 7.04
N LEU A 187 0.49 -3.49 6.57
CA LEU A 187 0.77 -2.41 5.65
C LEU A 187 1.63 -2.88 4.48
N SER A 188 1.54 -2.18 3.36
CA SER A 188 2.41 -2.29 2.19
C SER A 188 2.39 -0.96 1.43
N SER A 189 2.97 -0.90 0.24
CA SER A 189 2.96 0.28 -0.63
C SER A 189 2.72 -0.11 -2.09
N ALA A 190 2.40 0.87 -2.94
CA ALA A 190 2.23 0.61 -4.37
C ALA A 190 3.52 0.09 -5.00
N TYR A 191 4.68 0.52 -4.50
CA TYR A 191 5.99 0.02 -4.90
C TYR A 191 6.18 -1.45 -4.52
N ASP A 192 5.98 -1.79 -3.25
CA ASP A 192 6.19 -3.14 -2.73
C ASP A 192 5.24 -4.17 -3.35
N LEU A 193 3.96 -3.84 -3.49
CA LEU A 193 2.98 -4.70 -4.18
C LEU A 193 3.37 -4.95 -5.64
N THR A 194 3.99 -3.97 -6.30
CA THR A 194 4.49 -4.15 -7.68
C THR A 194 5.73 -5.03 -7.72
N LEU A 195 6.62 -4.98 -6.72
CA LEU A 195 7.72 -5.94 -6.57
C LEU A 195 7.19 -7.37 -6.46
N PHE A 196 6.16 -7.61 -5.64
CA PHE A 196 5.55 -8.92 -5.47
C PHE A 196 4.95 -9.44 -6.78
N ALA A 197 4.22 -8.59 -7.50
CA ALA A 197 3.68 -8.93 -8.81
C ALA A 197 4.79 -9.25 -9.82
N ARG A 198 5.83 -8.41 -9.90
CA ARG A 198 6.97 -8.62 -10.81
C ARG A 198 7.70 -9.92 -10.51
N HIS A 199 7.93 -10.23 -9.23
CA HIS A 199 8.56 -11.48 -8.83
C HIS A 199 7.67 -12.69 -9.17
N GLY A 200 6.39 -12.66 -8.75
CA GLY A 200 5.45 -13.76 -8.98
C GLY A 200 5.24 -14.06 -10.47
N LEU A 201 5.17 -13.03 -11.32
CA LEU A 201 4.98 -13.19 -12.77
C LEU A 201 6.13 -13.91 -13.48
N ARG A 202 7.28 -14.15 -12.83
CA ARG A 202 8.35 -15.01 -13.38
C ARG A 202 7.98 -16.50 -13.34
N ASP A 203 7.14 -16.90 -12.39
CA ASP A 203 6.65 -18.27 -12.24
C ASP A 203 5.47 -18.56 -13.20
N ALA A 204 5.54 -19.69 -13.90
CA ALA A 204 4.53 -20.06 -14.90
C ALA A 204 3.19 -20.46 -14.28
N HIS A 205 3.19 -21.04 -13.08
CA HIS A 205 1.97 -21.41 -12.37
C HIS A 205 1.27 -20.15 -11.84
N PHE A 206 2.02 -19.19 -11.29
CA PHE A 206 1.48 -17.90 -10.86
C PHE A 206 0.77 -17.20 -12.02
N ARG A 207 1.42 -17.11 -13.19
CA ARG A 207 0.81 -16.54 -14.41
C ARG A 207 -0.46 -17.28 -14.82
N ALA A 208 -0.46 -18.61 -14.76
CA ALA A 208 -1.62 -19.41 -15.12
C ALA A 208 -2.84 -19.13 -14.22
N TYR A 209 -2.64 -19.05 -12.90
CA TYR A 209 -3.73 -18.70 -11.98
C TYR A 209 -4.22 -17.27 -12.15
N CYS A 210 -3.31 -16.31 -12.39
CA CYS A 210 -3.68 -14.91 -12.68
C CYS A 210 -4.60 -14.79 -13.90
N ALA A 211 -4.31 -15.54 -14.97
CA ALA A 211 -5.08 -15.50 -16.21
C ALA A 211 -6.35 -16.37 -16.19
N THR A 212 -6.55 -17.20 -15.15
CA THR A 212 -7.70 -18.09 -15.08
C THR A 212 -8.98 -17.29 -14.82
N ARG A 213 -9.93 -17.35 -15.77
CA ARG A 213 -11.21 -16.61 -15.71
C ARG A 213 -12.25 -17.28 -14.81
N GLY A 214 -12.28 -18.61 -14.77
CA GLY A 214 -13.24 -19.35 -13.96
C GLY A 214 -12.89 -20.84 -13.90
N ALA A 215 -13.35 -21.50 -12.84
CA ALA A 215 -13.09 -22.91 -12.56
C ALA A 215 -14.30 -23.55 -11.88
N ASP A 216 -14.37 -24.89 -11.91
CA ASP A 216 -15.36 -25.64 -11.15
C ASP A 216 -14.75 -26.08 -9.82
N PHE A 217 -15.32 -25.60 -8.72
CA PHE A 217 -14.79 -25.80 -7.38
C PHE A 217 -15.55 -26.90 -6.64
N PRO A 218 -14.86 -27.81 -5.90
CA PRO A 218 -15.52 -28.93 -5.23
C PRO A 218 -16.54 -28.52 -4.15
N ALA A 219 -17.70 -29.18 -4.16
CA ALA A 219 -18.78 -29.02 -3.19
C ALA A 219 -19.03 -30.28 -2.32
N GLY A 220 -18.25 -31.35 -2.54
CA GLY A 220 -18.39 -32.65 -1.88
C GLY A 220 -19.38 -33.59 -2.58
N GLY A 221 -19.20 -34.90 -2.39
CA GLY A 221 -20.04 -35.94 -2.99
C GLY A 221 -20.02 -35.94 -4.53
N GLY A 222 -18.88 -35.60 -5.15
CA GLY A 222 -18.72 -35.51 -6.60
C GLY A 222 -19.32 -34.26 -7.26
N ARG A 223 -19.93 -33.36 -6.49
CA ARG A 223 -20.53 -32.11 -6.99
C ARG A 223 -19.51 -30.97 -7.02
N THR A 224 -19.77 -30.00 -7.90
CA THR A 224 -19.00 -28.75 -8.02
C THR A 224 -19.93 -27.54 -8.10
N PHE A 225 -19.38 -26.35 -7.88
CA PHE A 225 -20.01 -25.06 -8.23
C PHE A 225 -19.02 -24.19 -8.99
N ARG A 226 -19.53 -23.28 -9.83
CA ARG A 226 -18.68 -22.40 -10.62
C ARG A 226 -18.11 -21.28 -9.76
N ILE A 227 -16.80 -21.06 -9.86
CA ILE A 227 -16.13 -19.86 -9.37
C ILE A 227 -15.59 -19.06 -10.54
N GLN A 228 -15.53 -17.75 -10.38
CA GLN A 228 -15.06 -16.82 -11.39
C GLN A 228 -14.10 -15.82 -10.78
N ASN A 229 -13.12 -15.39 -11.57
CA ASN A 229 -12.14 -14.38 -11.18
C ASN A 229 -12.82 -13.04 -10.89
N THR A 230 -12.46 -12.43 -9.76
CA THR A 230 -12.99 -11.12 -9.36
C THR A 230 -12.30 -9.94 -10.06
N ASP A 231 -11.21 -10.17 -10.80
CA ASP A 231 -10.60 -9.17 -11.66
C ASP A 231 -11.54 -8.84 -12.84
N ARG A 232 -12.14 -7.65 -12.78
CA ARG A 232 -13.12 -7.19 -13.78
C ARG A 232 -12.48 -6.76 -15.09
N LEU A 233 -11.22 -6.31 -15.09
CA LEU A 233 -10.50 -6.06 -16.34
C LEU A 233 -10.19 -7.37 -17.04
N LEU A 234 -10.05 -8.47 -16.30
CA LEU A 234 -9.94 -9.79 -16.91
C LEU A 234 -11.31 -10.25 -17.43
N THR A 235 -12.33 -10.31 -16.56
CA THR A 235 -13.60 -10.99 -16.87
C THR A 235 -14.58 -10.19 -17.71
N GLY A 236 -14.51 -8.86 -17.70
CA GLY A 236 -15.48 -8.00 -18.39
C GLY A 236 -16.80 -7.80 -17.63
N GLU A 237 -16.77 -7.95 -16.31
CA GLU A 237 -17.98 -7.91 -15.49
C GLU A 237 -18.32 -6.54 -14.91
N LEU A 238 -19.58 -6.40 -14.51
CA LEU A 238 -20.09 -5.28 -13.71
C LEU A 238 -19.81 -3.91 -14.36
N GLY A 239 -19.99 -3.85 -15.68
CA GLY A 239 -19.83 -2.63 -16.47
C GLY A 239 -18.39 -2.27 -16.82
N VAL A 240 -17.42 -3.15 -16.53
CA VAL A 240 -16.02 -2.99 -16.94
C VAL A 240 -15.79 -3.83 -18.19
N ALA A 241 -15.25 -3.25 -19.27
CA ALA A 241 -14.87 -4.02 -20.46
C ALA A 241 -13.59 -4.82 -20.19
N PRO A 242 -13.42 -6.04 -20.74
CA PRO A 242 -12.16 -6.74 -20.70
C PRO A 242 -11.02 -5.89 -21.27
N TYR A 243 -9.91 -5.77 -20.56
CA TYR A 243 -8.75 -5.01 -21.00
C TYR A 243 -7.89 -5.83 -21.95
N GLN A 244 -7.64 -5.31 -23.15
CA GLN A 244 -6.86 -6.01 -24.17
C GLN A 244 -5.42 -6.23 -23.72
N GLY A 245 -4.98 -7.49 -23.77
CA GLY A 245 -3.62 -7.91 -23.41
C GLY A 245 -3.43 -8.13 -21.90
N LEU A 246 -4.48 -7.99 -21.07
CA LEU A 246 -4.37 -8.24 -19.63
C LEU A 246 -4.01 -9.71 -19.34
N ILE A 247 -3.04 -9.91 -18.45
CA ILE A 247 -2.61 -11.21 -17.94
C ILE A 247 -3.00 -11.42 -16.46
N GLY A 248 -3.86 -10.55 -15.92
CA GLY A 248 -4.42 -10.61 -14.58
C GLY A 248 -3.52 -9.99 -13.51
N VAL A 249 -3.35 -10.72 -12.41
CA VAL A 249 -2.58 -10.49 -11.18
C VAL A 249 -3.49 -10.56 -9.95
N LYS A 250 -3.91 -9.47 -9.30
CA LYS A 250 -4.77 -9.58 -8.12
C LYS A 250 -5.47 -8.27 -7.72
N ASN A 251 -6.76 -8.38 -7.40
CA ASN A 251 -7.55 -7.33 -6.74
C ASN A 251 -7.79 -7.61 -5.25
N GLY A 252 -8.10 -6.56 -4.50
CA GLY A 252 -8.45 -6.62 -3.10
C GLY A 252 -9.42 -5.53 -2.68
N TYR A 253 -10.16 -5.81 -1.62
CA TYR A 253 -10.97 -4.85 -0.89
C TYR A 253 -11.03 -5.25 0.58
N THR A 254 -10.87 -4.26 1.45
CA THR A 254 -11.24 -4.33 2.87
C THR A 254 -11.73 -2.96 3.32
N SER A 255 -12.24 -2.87 4.55
CA SER A 255 -12.77 -1.61 5.07
C SER A 255 -11.66 -0.58 5.27
N ASP A 256 -10.48 -1.00 5.74
CA ASP A 256 -9.36 -0.10 5.98
C ASP A 256 -8.60 0.23 4.68
N ALA A 257 -8.44 -0.75 3.77
CA ALA A 257 -7.70 -0.55 2.53
C ALA A 257 -8.50 0.19 1.45
N GLY A 258 -9.83 0.09 1.46
CA GLY A 258 -10.61 0.37 0.26
C GLY A 258 -10.25 -0.60 -0.87
N ASN A 259 -10.50 -0.21 -2.13
CA ASN A 259 -10.12 -1.04 -3.27
C ASN A 259 -8.61 -0.96 -3.56
N THR A 260 -7.99 -2.09 -3.80
CA THR A 260 -6.60 -2.21 -4.28
C THR A 260 -6.55 -3.13 -5.49
N PHE A 261 -5.66 -2.85 -6.43
CA PHE A 261 -5.47 -3.72 -7.60
C PHE A 261 -4.04 -3.60 -8.10
N THR A 262 -3.43 -4.74 -8.36
CA THR A 262 -2.25 -4.83 -9.21
C THR A 262 -2.66 -5.61 -10.45
N GLY A 263 -2.50 -4.99 -11.62
CA GLY A 263 -2.79 -5.59 -12.91
C GLY A 263 -1.54 -5.57 -13.79
N ALA A 264 -1.41 -6.56 -14.66
CA ALA A 264 -0.39 -6.60 -15.69
C ALA A 264 -1.00 -6.87 -17.07
N ALA A 265 -0.40 -6.29 -18.10
CA ALA A 265 -0.80 -6.51 -19.48
C ALA A 265 0.43 -6.61 -20.39
N THR A 266 0.29 -7.34 -21.49
CA THR A 266 1.30 -7.47 -22.54
C THR A 266 0.74 -6.98 -23.88
N ARG A 267 1.47 -6.07 -24.54
CA ARG A 267 1.20 -5.60 -25.91
C ARG A 267 2.51 -5.56 -26.68
N ASP A 268 2.52 -6.11 -27.90
CA ASP A 268 3.68 -6.12 -28.79
C ASP A 268 4.98 -6.62 -28.13
N GLY A 269 4.86 -7.64 -27.28
CA GLY A 269 5.99 -8.25 -26.57
C GLY A 269 6.46 -7.51 -25.33
N ARG A 270 5.93 -6.32 -25.04
CA ARG A 270 6.23 -5.55 -23.82
C ARG A 270 5.19 -5.80 -22.74
N THR A 271 5.63 -6.06 -21.52
CA THR A 271 4.75 -6.26 -20.36
C THR A 271 4.84 -5.10 -19.38
N LEU A 272 3.71 -4.51 -19.03
CA LEU A 272 3.60 -3.45 -18.03
C LEU A 272 2.84 -3.94 -16.81
N LEU A 273 3.25 -3.47 -15.63
CA LEU A 273 2.52 -3.61 -14.37
C LEU A 273 1.97 -2.25 -13.94
N ALA A 274 0.78 -2.25 -13.37
CA ALA A 274 0.21 -1.09 -12.70
C ALA A 274 -0.42 -1.51 -11.36
N THR A 275 -0.06 -0.80 -10.29
CA THR A 275 -0.66 -0.95 -8.97
C THR A 275 -1.41 0.32 -8.61
N VAL A 276 -2.65 0.18 -8.15
CA VAL A 276 -3.54 1.26 -7.72
C VAL A 276 -4.07 0.93 -6.33
N MET A 277 -3.92 1.86 -5.38
CA MET A 277 -4.35 1.69 -4.01
C MET A 277 -5.29 2.83 -3.58
N HIS A 278 -6.44 2.43 -3.03
CA HIS A 278 -7.41 3.33 -2.42
C HIS A 278 -7.83 4.50 -3.36
N PRO A 279 -8.36 4.23 -4.56
CA PRO A 279 -9.04 5.26 -5.37
C PRO A 279 -10.22 5.84 -4.60
N ARG A 280 -10.43 7.16 -4.77
CA ARG A 280 -11.63 7.81 -4.26
C ARG A 280 -12.86 7.26 -4.99
N SER A 281 -14.01 7.50 -4.39
CA SER A 281 -15.30 6.85 -4.69
C SER A 281 -15.57 6.56 -6.17
N GLY A 282 -15.95 5.32 -6.44
CA GLY A 282 -16.42 4.83 -7.73
C GLY A 282 -16.37 3.31 -7.69
N TYR A 283 -17.46 2.63 -8.03
CA TYR A 283 -17.55 1.17 -7.87
C TYR A 283 -16.49 0.40 -8.67
N ASN A 284 -16.05 0.98 -9.80
CA ASN A 284 -15.05 0.43 -10.70
C ASN A 284 -13.75 1.24 -10.74
N ALA A 285 -13.58 2.26 -9.88
CA ALA A 285 -12.49 3.23 -9.99
C ALA A 285 -11.09 2.57 -10.01
N VAL A 286 -10.89 1.51 -9.22
CA VAL A 286 -9.59 0.80 -9.19
C VAL A 286 -9.23 0.16 -10.53
N TYR A 287 -10.23 -0.34 -11.26
CA TYR A 287 -10.05 -0.97 -12.57
C TYR A 287 -9.87 0.09 -13.65
N GLU A 288 -10.69 1.16 -13.62
CA GLU A 288 -10.62 2.28 -14.56
C GLU A 288 -9.27 3.01 -14.48
N GLU A 289 -8.80 3.29 -13.26
CA GLU A 289 -7.51 3.95 -13.03
C GLU A 289 -6.33 3.05 -13.44
N THR A 290 -6.42 1.74 -13.20
CA THR A 290 -5.40 0.79 -13.62
C THR A 290 -5.33 0.67 -15.15
N ALA A 291 -6.49 0.57 -15.81
CA ALA A 291 -6.56 0.56 -17.27
C ALA A 291 -5.97 1.84 -17.88
N ALA A 292 -6.30 3.01 -17.31
CA ALA A 292 -5.76 4.29 -17.75
C ALA A 292 -4.23 4.39 -17.58
N LEU A 293 -3.69 3.87 -16.47
CA LEU A 293 -2.24 3.81 -16.24
C LEU A 293 -1.53 2.88 -17.23
N LEU A 294 -2.10 1.71 -17.49
CA LEU A 294 -1.56 0.76 -18.48
C LEU A 294 -1.60 1.36 -19.89
N ASP A 295 -2.73 1.95 -20.31
CA ASP A 295 -2.85 2.61 -21.62
C ASP A 295 -1.85 3.75 -21.78
N TRP A 296 -1.69 4.57 -20.74
CA TRP A 296 -0.68 5.62 -20.72
C TRP A 296 0.73 5.06 -20.84
N GLY A 297 1.05 3.99 -20.12
CA GLY A 297 2.36 3.36 -20.14
C GLY A 297 2.71 2.77 -21.52
N PHE A 298 1.75 2.11 -22.17
CA PHE A 298 1.91 1.60 -23.53
C PHE A 298 2.04 2.70 -24.58
N GLY A 299 1.45 3.87 -24.34
CA GLY A 299 1.64 5.06 -25.18
C GLY A 299 3.04 5.66 -25.12
N ARG A 300 3.94 5.15 -24.24
CA ARG A 300 5.32 5.63 -24.11
C ARG A 300 6.32 4.64 -24.68
N SER A 301 7.38 5.15 -25.30
CA SER A 301 8.57 4.34 -25.62
C SER A 301 9.19 3.75 -24.35
N SER A 302 9.78 2.56 -24.46
CA SER A 302 10.59 1.95 -23.40
C SER A 302 11.80 2.81 -22.99
N ALA A 303 12.25 3.74 -23.83
CA ALA A 303 13.32 4.69 -23.52
C ALA A 303 12.84 5.97 -22.78
N ALA A 304 11.61 5.99 -22.25
CA ALA A 304 11.08 7.16 -21.56
C ALA A 304 11.75 7.34 -20.19
N ASN A 305 12.35 8.52 -19.94
CA ASN A 305 12.99 8.94 -18.70
C ASN A 305 12.35 8.35 -17.42
N PRO A 306 12.87 7.21 -16.91
CA PRO A 306 12.24 6.54 -15.78
C PRO A 306 12.35 7.41 -14.53
N VAL A 307 11.39 7.24 -13.63
CA VAL A 307 11.37 7.94 -12.34
C VAL A 307 12.01 7.13 -11.23
N GLY A 308 12.29 5.86 -11.48
CA GLY A 308 12.96 4.94 -10.56
C GLY A 308 13.06 3.55 -11.16
N VAL A 309 13.36 2.58 -10.33
CA VAL A 309 13.48 1.17 -10.71
C VAL A 309 12.91 0.28 -9.61
N LEU A 310 12.19 -0.77 -10.01
CA LEU A 310 11.87 -1.90 -9.16
C LEU A 310 13.15 -2.70 -8.95
N VAL A 311 13.79 -2.50 -7.80
CA VAL A 311 15.09 -3.11 -7.49
C VAL A 311 15.03 -4.65 -7.57
N PRO A 312 16.11 -5.30 -8.02
CA PRO A 312 16.20 -6.75 -7.98
C PRO A 312 16.27 -7.29 -6.53
N PRO A 313 15.88 -8.56 -6.32
CA PRO A 313 16.02 -9.23 -5.02
C PRO A 313 17.48 -9.28 -4.56
N LEU A 314 17.72 -9.25 -3.25
CA LEU A 314 19.06 -9.38 -2.66
C LEU A 314 19.70 -10.73 -3.05
N SER A 315 18.91 -11.81 -3.01
CA SER A 315 19.30 -13.16 -3.43
C SER A 315 19.74 -13.27 -4.89
N GLU A 316 19.34 -12.32 -5.75
CA GLU A 316 19.68 -12.28 -7.18
C GLU A 316 20.75 -11.23 -7.51
N GLY A 317 21.53 -10.80 -6.51
CA GLY A 317 22.60 -9.81 -6.69
C GLY A 317 22.13 -8.36 -6.59
N GLY A 318 20.91 -8.14 -6.09
CA GLY A 318 20.45 -6.80 -5.76
C GLY A 318 21.28 -6.16 -4.66
N VAL A 319 21.66 -4.91 -4.87
CA VAL A 319 22.36 -4.12 -3.85
C VAL A 319 21.33 -3.62 -2.85
N LYS A 320 21.62 -3.82 -1.56
CA LYS A 320 20.80 -3.31 -0.46
C LYS A 320 20.64 -1.80 -0.61
N ALA A 321 19.43 -1.35 -0.91
CA ALA A 321 19.15 0.07 -1.07
C ALA A 321 19.45 0.83 0.24
N GLU A 322 20.22 1.92 0.17
CA GLU A 322 20.43 2.82 1.29
C GLU A 322 19.16 3.65 1.50
N THR A 323 18.58 3.59 2.70
CA THR A 323 17.45 4.42 3.10
C THR A 323 17.93 5.48 4.08
N GLY A 324 17.72 6.76 3.75
CA GLY A 324 17.87 7.85 4.73
C GLY A 324 16.78 7.73 5.80
N ALA A 325 17.15 7.45 7.04
CA ALA A 325 16.21 7.21 8.13
C ALA A 325 15.47 8.48 8.56
N ALA A 326 14.14 8.40 8.71
CA ALA A 326 13.39 9.27 9.61
C ALA A 326 12.01 8.67 9.96
N VAL A 327 11.90 7.97 11.09
CA VAL A 327 10.80 8.16 12.07
C VAL A 327 11.34 7.76 13.45
N GLY A 328 11.52 8.73 14.34
CA GLY A 328 11.79 8.48 15.74
C GLY A 328 10.49 8.10 16.47
N GLU A 329 10.55 7.04 17.27
CA GLU A 329 9.52 6.70 18.26
C GLU A 329 9.41 7.82 19.31
N GLY A 330 8.28 8.52 19.34
CA GLY A 330 7.94 9.41 20.42
C GLY A 330 7.39 8.63 21.61
N ALA A 331 8.25 8.27 22.57
CA ALA A 331 7.82 7.89 23.91
C ALA A 331 7.37 9.15 24.71
N PRO A 332 6.36 9.06 25.60
CA PRO A 332 5.85 10.21 26.32
C PRO A 332 6.82 10.62 27.45
N GLY A 333 7.51 11.74 27.25
CA GLY A 333 8.38 12.37 28.25
C GLY A 333 7.60 12.94 29.43
N ARG A 334 7.82 12.33 30.59
CA ARG A 334 7.33 12.74 31.92
C ARG A 334 8.01 14.05 32.36
N ALA A 335 7.24 14.95 32.95
CA ALA A 335 7.68 16.26 33.43
C ALA A 335 8.78 16.21 34.50
N ALA A 336 9.71 17.16 34.46
CA ALA A 336 10.53 17.58 35.60
C ALA A 336 10.71 19.11 35.59
N ARG A 337 10.52 19.72 36.76
CA ARG A 337 10.65 21.15 37.11
C ARG A 337 12.05 21.47 37.65
N GLY A 338 12.41 22.76 37.57
CA GLY A 338 13.41 23.46 38.40
C GLY A 338 14.76 23.67 37.71
N GLU A 339 15.49 24.78 37.83
CA GLU A 339 15.35 26.02 38.59
C GLU A 339 16.36 27.06 38.03
N SER A 340 16.03 28.33 38.27
CA SER A 340 16.79 29.61 38.22
C SER A 340 18.32 29.68 38.06
N GLY A 341 18.79 30.75 37.38
CA GLY A 341 20.06 31.42 37.73
C GLY A 341 20.76 32.28 36.67
N GLY A 342 20.64 33.62 36.78
CA GLY A 342 21.82 34.53 36.76
C GLY A 342 22.28 35.25 35.48
N ARG A 343 21.89 36.55 35.40
CA ARG A 343 22.67 37.77 35.05
C ARG A 343 23.43 37.96 33.70
N SER A 344 23.05 39.06 33.03
CA SER A 344 23.69 39.92 31.99
C SER A 344 25.04 40.56 32.43
N PRO A 345 25.81 41.42 31.67
CA PRO A 345 25.36 42.41 30.65
C PRO A 345 26.33 42.90 29.50
N TRP A 346 25.77 43.75 28.62
CA TRP A 346 26.33 44.87 27.80
C TRP A 346 26.50 44.77 26.26
N GLY A 347 25.99 45.81 25.57
CA GLY A 347 26.25 46.26 24.19
C GLY A 347 24.99 46.46 23.31
N VAL A 348 24.24 47.60 23.32
CA VAL A 348 24.45 48.88 22.56
C VAL A 348 24.35 48.65 21.03
N LEU A 349 23.59 49.35 20.15
CA LEU A 349 22.55 50.42 20.13
C LEU A 349 22.08 50.57 18.64
N GLU A 350 20.97 51.27 18.39
CA GLU A 350 20.49 51.84 17.10
C GLU A 350 19.82 50.87 16.08
N GLY A 351 18.70 51.15 15.40
CA GLY A 351 17.81 52.32 15.32
C GLY A 351 16.91 52.23 14.07
N ALA A 352 15.74 52.89 14.15
CA ALA A 352 14.88 53.42 13.06
C ALA A 352 13.76 52.58 12.37
N GLY A 353 12.57 53.21 12.32
CA GLY A 353 11.51 53.10 11.30
C GLY A 353 10.53 51.94 11.50
N GLY A 354 9.27 52.09 11.88
CA GLY A 354 8.26 53.04 11.42
C GLY A 354 7.00 52.24 11.07
N ALA A 355 5.92 52.35 11.87
CA ALA A 355 4.65 51.67 11.62
C ALA A 355 3.49 52.63 11.88
N ILE A 356 2.67 52.90 10.85
CA ILE A 356 1.34 53.51 10.94
C ILE A 356 0.43 52.78 9.95
N ALA A 357 -0.62 52.14 10.48
CA ALA A 357 -2.04 52.29 10.09
C ALA A 357 -2.80 50.96 10.21
N VAL A 358 -3.64 50.88 11.25
CA VAL A 358 -4.78 49.96 11.36
C VAL A 358 -6.05 50.78 11.12
N LEU A 359 -6.86 50.38 10.15
CA LEU A 359 -8.31 50.65 10.07
C LEU A 359 -8.94 49.35 9.54
N ALA A 360 -9.68 48.59 10.36
CA ALA A 360 -11.08 48.79 10.76
C ALA A 360 -12.07 48.16 9.75
N GLY A 361 -12.98 47.33 10.28
CA GLY A 361 -14.07 46.65 9.59
C GLY A 361 -13.98 45.14 9.85
N GLY A 362 -14.72 44.53 10.79
CA GLY A 362 -16.12 44.74 11.12
C GLY A 362 -16.85 43.44 10.75
N ALA A 363 -17.09 42.60 11.76
CA ALA A 363 -17.67 41.27 11.64
C ALA A 363 -19.20 41.29 11.44
N TRP A 364 -19.72 40.12 11.05
CA TRP A 364 -21.08 39.62 11.34
C TRP A 364 -22.20 40.19 10.42
N ALA A 365 -23.18 39.46 9.87
CA ALA A 365 -23.61 38.07 10.01
C ALA A 365 -24.89 37.77 9.19
N LEU A 366 -25.20 36.47 9.12
CA LEU A 366 -26.53 35.84 9.09
C LEU A 366 -27.34 35.78 7.79
N ARG A 367 -27.37 34.54 7.26
CA ARG A 367 -28.57 33.74 6.91
C ARG A 367 -29.70 34.45 6.15
N ARG A 368 -29.83 34.08 4.87
CA ARG A 368 -30.85 33.14 4.39
C ARG A 368 -30.35 32.40 3.17
#